data_AF-A0A1C9HCT1-F1
#
_entry.id   AF-A0A1C9HCT1-F1
#
_cell.length_a   1.000
_cell.length_b   1.000
_cell.length_c   1.000
_cell.angle_alpha   90.00
_cell.angle_beta   90.00
_cell.angle_gamma   90.00
#
_symmetry.space_group_name_H-M   'P 1'
#
loop_
_entity.id
_entity.type
_entity.pdbx_description
1 polymer ?
#
loop_
_entity_poly.entity_id
_entity_poly.type
_entity_poly.pdbx_seq_one_letter_code
_entity_poly.pdbx_strand_id
1 'polypeptide(L)'
;GRIVQIIGPVLDVAFPPGKMPNIYNALVVKGRDTVGQPINVTCEVQQLLGNNRVRAVAMSATDGLMRGMEVIDTGAPLSVPVGGATLGRIFNVLGEPVDNLGPVDTSTTFPIHRSAPAFIQLDTKLSIFETGIKVVDLLAPYRRGGKIGLFGGAGVGKTVLIMELINNIAKAHGGVSVFGGVGERTREGNDLYMEMKESGVINEENISESKVALVYGQMNEPPGARMRV
;
A
#
# COMPACT_ATOMS: atom_id res chain seq x y z
N GLY A 1 17.73 16.62 8.42
CA GLY A 1 17.15 17.92 8.08
C GLY A 1 16.36 18.47 9.25
N ARG A 2 15.75 19.65 9.08
CA ARG A 2 14.81 20.26 10.03
C ARG A 2 13.58 20.77 9.30
N ILE A 3 12.41 20.66 9.92
CA ILE A 3 11.16 21.17 9.36
C ILE A 3 11.21 22.70 9.30
N VAL A 4 10.94 23.29 8.13
CA VAL A 4 10.85 24.74 7.92
C VAL A 4 9.40 25.19 7.90
N GLN A 5 8.54 24.42 7.24
CA GLN A 5 7.14 24.77 7.03
C GLN A 5 6.26 23.51 6.99
N ILE A 6 5.03 23.65 7.47
CA ILE A 6 4.00 22.61 7.48
C ILE A 6 2.73 23.25 6.91
N ILE A 7 2.13 22.65 5.88
CA ILE A 7 0.88 23.08 5.25
C ILE A 7 0.01 21.83 5.07
N GLY A 8 -0.85 21.55 6.05
CA GLY A 8 -1.61 20.29 6.07
C GLY A 8 -0.64 19.09 5.97
N PRO A 9 -0.83 18.16 5.02
CA PRO A 9 0.03 16.98 4.86
C PRO A 9 1.37 17.28 4.16
N VAL A 10 1.62 18.53 3.75
CA VAL A 10 2.84 18.93 3.03
C VAL A 10 3.85 19.56 3.98
N LEU A 11 5.08 19.06 3.94
CA LEU A 11 6.19 19.55 4.76
C LEU A 11 7.33 20.05 3.86
N ASP A 12 7.84 21.23 4.17
CA ASP A 12 9.10 21.69 3.59
C ASP A 12 10.22 21.50 4.62
N VAL A 13 11.25 20.74 4.25
CA VAL A 13 12.35 20.33 5.14
C VAL A 13 13.67 20.86 4.58
N ALA A 14 14.45 21.55 5.43
CA ALA A 14 15.79 22.01 5.08
C ALA A 14 16.84 20.98 5.51
N PHE A 15 17.77 20.66 4.61
CA PHE A 15 18.91 19.81 4.87
C PHE A 15 20.22 20.61 4.82
N PRO A 16 21.27 20.16 5.51
CA PRO A 16 22.61 20.73 5.31
C PRO A 16 23.08 20.54 3.86
N PRO A 17 23.97 21.42 3.35
CA PRO A 17 24.58 21.26 2.03
C PRO A 17 25.21 19.87 1.87
N GLY A 18 25.05 19.25 0.70
CA GLY A 18 25.59 17.92 0.38
C GLY A 18 24.84 16.73 0.99
N LYS A 19 23.80 16.97 1.82
CA LYS A 19 22.94 15.92 2.40
C LYS A 19 21.48 16.04 1.91
N MET A 20 21.30 16.48 0.67
CA MET A 20 19.97 16.63 0.08
C MET A 20 19.42 15.24 -0.29
N PRO A 21 18.23 14.85 0.18
CA PRO A 21 17.62 13.58 -0.19
C PRO A 21 17.15 13.60 -1.66
N ASN A 22 17.08 12.43 -2.28
CA ASN A 22 16.53 12.28 -3.62
C ASN A 22 14.99 12.36 -3.61
N ILE A 23 14.40 12.61 -4.78
CA ILE A 23 12.97 12.43 -4.97
C ILE A 23 12.61 10.96 -4.67
N TYR A 24 11.48 10.75 -4.01
CA TYR A 24 10.98 9.47 -3.51
C TYR A 24 11.70 8.88 -2.29
N ASN A 25 12.76 9.51 -1.77
CA ASN A 25 13.31 9.08 -0.49
C ASN A 25 12.26 9.22 0.63
N ALA A 26 12.23 8.23 1.52
CA ALA A 26 11.47 8.32 2.75
C ALA A 26 12.21 9.18 3.77
N LEU A 27 11.47 10.06 4.42
CA LEU A 27 11.92 10.89 5.52
C LEU A 27 11.15 10.49 6.77
N VAL A 28 11.84 10.37 7.90
CA VAL A 28 11.23 10.04 9.19
C VAL A 28 11.40 11.22 10.12
N VAL A 29 10.28 11.79 10.56
CA VAL A 29 10.26 12.81 11.61
C VAL A 29 10.16 12.10 12.96
N LYS A 30 11.20 12.21 13.78
CA LYS A 30 11.22 11.67 15.15
C LYS A 30 11.20 12.83 16.15
N GLY A 31 10.34 12.73 17.15
CA GLY A 31 10.26 13.76 18.19
C GLY A 31 9.29 13.40 19.30
N ARG A 32 8.97 14.42 20.10
CA ARG A 32 7.87 14.38 21.04
C ARG A 32 6.95 15.56 20.77
N ASP A 33 5.64 15.35 20.94
CA ASP A 33 4.66 16.44 20.86
C ASP A 33 4.74 17.35 22.10
N THR A 34 3.86 18.35 22.18
CA THR A 34 3.74 19.25 23.34
C THR A 34 3.35 18.52 24.64
N VAL A 35 2.77 17.33 24.54
CA VAL A 35 2.24 16.53 25.65
C VAL A 35 3.23 15.41 26.05
N GLY A 36 4.35 15.27 25.34
CA GLY A 36 5.39 14.27 25.57
C GLY A 36 5.18 12.94 24.86
N GLN A 37 4.16 12.79 24.02
CA GLN A 37 3.93 11.58 23.24
C GLN A 37 4.96 11.45 22.11
N PRO A 38 5.47 10.23 21.84
CA PRO A 38 6.42 10.00 20.77
C PRO A 38 5.76 10.24 19.41
N ILE A 39 6.39 11.08 18.60
CA ILE A 39 6.02 11.32 17.20
C ILE A 39 6.95 10.50 16.31
N ASN A 40 6.35 9.71 15.42
CA ASN A 40 7.04 9.01 14.35
C ASN A 40 6.22 9.14 13.06
N VAL A 41 6.52 10.16 12.26
CA VAL A 41 5.79 10.44 11.02
C VAL A 41 6.68 10.20 9.82
N THR A 42 6.27 9.26 8.97
CA THR A 42 6.95 8.99 7.70
C THR A 42 6.41 9.93 6.61
N CYS A 43 7.32 10.51 5.84
CA CYS A 43 7.03 11.40 4.73
C CYS A 43 7.80 10.94 3.49
N GLU A 44 7.34 11.25 2.29
CA GLU A 44 8.05 10.97 1.04
C GLU A 44 8.39 12.26 0.32
N VAL A 45 9.65 12.43 -0.10
CA VAL A 45 10.09 13.58 -0.89
C VAL A 45 9.41 13.58 -2.26
N GLN A 46 8.70 14.64 -2.60
CA GLN A 46 8.05 14.83 -3.91
C GLN A 46 8.80 15.81 -4.82
N GLN A 47 9.47 16.81 -4.23
CA GLN A 47 10.06 17.90 -5.01
C GLN A 47 11.29 18.49 -4.32
N LEU A 48 12.26 18.92 -5.12
CA LEU A 48 13.39 19.72 -4.68
C LEU A 48 13.06 21.20 -4.91
N LEU A 49 13.03 22.00 -3.84
CA LEU A 49 12.63 23.43 -3.90
C LEU A 49 13.82 24.38 -4.14
N GLY A 50 15.05 23.87 -4.07
CA GLY A 50 16.27 24.69 -4.04
C GLY A 50 16.60 25.19 -2.64
N ASN A 51 17.73 25.90 -2.48
CA ASN A 51 18.23 26.40 -1.18
C ASN A 51 18.32 25.30 -0.10
N ASN A 52 18.73 24.09 -0.50
CA ASN A 52 18.76 22.89 0.34
C ASN A 52 17.44 22.53 1.01
N ARG A 53 16.31 22.85 0.37
CA ARG A 53 14.97 22.50 0.82
C ARG A 53 14.33 21.48 -0.10
N VAL A 54 13.59 20.57 0.52
CA VAL A 54 12.76 19.58 -0.17
C VAL A 54 11.34 19.70 0.32
N ARG A 55 10.40 19.38 -0.56
CA ARG A 55 8.99 19.23 -0.24
C ARG A 55 8.67 17.75 -0.12
N ALA A 56 8.16 17.37 1.04
CA ALA A 56 7.72 16.02 1.34
C ALA A 56 6.23 15.99 1.65
N VAL A 57 5.60 14.85 1.40
CA VAL A 57 4.20 14.58 1.73
C VAL A 57 4.15 13.53 2.82
N ALA A 58 3.41 13.81 3.90
CA ALA A 58 3.25 12.89 5.02
C ALA A 58 2.33 11.72 4.67
N MET A 59 2.69 10.54 5.17
CA MET A 59 1.89 9.31 5.10
C MET A 59 1.04 9.11 6.35
N SER A 60 1.21 9.95 7.37
CA SER A 60 0.43 9.93 8.62
C SER A 60 -0.04 11.34 8.97
N ALA A 61 -0.89 11.46 9.98
CA ALA A 61 -1.33 12.76 10.48
C ALA A 61 -0.12 13.62 10.90
N THR A 62 -0.17 14.91 10.56
CA THR A 62 0.89 15.89 10.87
C THR A 62 0.62 16.66 12.17
N ASP A 63 -0.40 16.26 12.92
CA ASP A 63 -0.76 16.88 14.19
C ASP A 63 0.39 16.73 15.20
N GLY A 64 0.67 17.82 15.93
CA GLY A 64 1.79 17.86 16.88
C GLY A 64 3.17 18.09 16.24
N LEU A 65 3.30 18.09 14.91
CA LEU A 65 4.56 18.47 14.25
C LEU A 65 4.87 19.96 14.41
N MET A 66 6.12 20.27 14.69
CA MET A 66 6.59 21.65 14.89
C MET A 66 7.76 21.97 13.97
N ARG A 67 7.86 23.26 13.62
CA ARG A 67 9.04 23.77 12.92
C ARG A 67 10.28 23.56 13.77
N GLY A 68 11.39 23.21 13.12
CA GLY A 68 12.65 22.91 13.77
C GLY A 68 12.83 21.45 14.21
N MET A 69 11.77 20.63 14.21
CA MET A 69 11.88 19.20 14.50
C MET A 69 12.86 18.50 13.56
N GLU A 70 13.56 17.51 14.10
CA GLU A 70 14.55 16.73 13.37
C GLU A 70 13.88 15.78 12.37
N VAL A 71 14.44 15.76 11.16
CA VAL A 71 14.00 14.89 10.08
C VAL A 71 15.17 14.04 9.63
N ILE A 72 14.99 12.73 9.62
CA ILE A 72 16.00 11.76 9.22
C ILE A 72 15.68 11.31 7.79
N ASP A 73 16.65 11.40 6.89
CA ASP A 73 16.56 10.78 5.56
C ASP A 73 16.93 9.31 5.69
N THR A 74 16.09 8.40 5.21
CA THR A 74 16.39 6.97 5.18
C THR A 74 17.38 6.62 4.07
N GLY A 75 17.59 7.52 3.10
CA GLY A 75 18.45 7.32 1.95
C GLY A 75 17.83 6.47 0.83
N ALA A 76 16.63 5.94 1.05
CA ALA A 76 15.94 5.05 0.12
C ALA A 76 14.43 5.31 0.10
N PRO A 77 13.71 4.86 -0.95
CA PRO A 77 12.26 4.90 -0.95
C PRO A 77 11.63 4.08 0.17
N LEU A 78 10.37 4.38 0.49
CA LEU A 78 9.57 3.57 1.38
C LEU A 78 9.57 2.11 0.89
N SER A 79 9.85 1.18 1.79
CA SER A 79 9.98 -0.24 1.48
C SER A 79 9.01 -1.03 2.35
N VAL A 80 8.34 -2.01 1.76
CA VAL A 80 7.28 -2.81 2.38
C VAL A 80 7.68 -4.28 2.39
N PRO A 81 7.23 -5.08 3.38
CA PRO A 81 7.50 -6.51 3.43
C PRO A 81 6.85 -7.23 2.24
N VAL A 82 7.52 -8.26 1.75
CA VAL A 82 7.05 -9.09 0.63
C VAL A 82 7.31 -10.57 0.91
N GLY A 83 6.53 -11.44 0.27
CA GLY A 83 6.73 -12.90 0.30
C GLY A 83 5.55 -13.65 0.92
N GLY A 84 5.73 -14.95 1.18
CA GLY A 84 4.66 -15.79 1.73
C GLY A 84 4.17 -15.35 3.11
N ALA A 85 5.03 -14.70 3.91
CA ALA A 85 4.70 -14.20 5.24
C ALA A 85 3.64 -13.09 5.24
N THR A 86 3.42 -12.41 4.11
CA THR A 86 2.40 -11.36 4.00
C THR A 86 1.00 -11.91 3.74
N LEU A 87 0.88 -13.21 3.40
CA LEU A 87 -0.41 -13.82 3.12
C LEU A 87 -1.25 -13.94 4.40
N GLY A 88 -2.54 -13.64 4.27
CA GLY A 88 -3.52 -13.61 5.36
C GLY A 88 -3.43 -12.38 6.26
N ARG A 89 -2.50 -11.47 6.00
CA ARG A 89 -2.23 -10.28 6.83
C ARG A 89 -2.82 -9.01 6.24
N ILE A 90 -3.05 -8.03 7.09
CA ILE A 90 -3.49 -6.68 6.71
C ILE A 90 -2.36 -5.68 6.96
N PHE A 91 -1.97 -4.93 5.94
CA PHE A 91 -0.93 -3.90 6.02
C PHE A 91 -1.47 -2.50 5.74
N ASN A 92 -0.85 -1.50 6.37
CA ASN A 92 -1.00 -0.10 5.98
C ASN A 92 -0.01 0.28 4.85
N VAL A 93 -0.05 1.54 4.40
CA VAL A 93 0.87 2.07 3.38
C VAL A 93 2.35 1.97 3.74
N LEU A 94 2.67 1.92 5.04
CA LEU A 94 4.04 1.81 5.54
C LEU A 94 4.54 0.36 5.57
N GLY A 95 3.69 -0.61 5.25
CA GLY A 95 4.00 -2.04 5.36
C GLY A 95 3.94 -2.57 6.78
N GLU A 96 3.30 -1.85 7.70
CA GLU A 96 3.10 -2.28 9.09
C GLU A 96 1.80 -3.07 9.20
N PRO A 97 1.79 -4.21 9.93
CA PRO A 97 0.59 -5.00 10.12
C PRO A 97 -0.41 -4.28 11.04
N VAL A 98 -1.68 -4.21 10.63
CA VAL A 98 -2.78 -3.55 11.37
C VAL A 98 -3.87 -4.52 11.81
N ASP A 99 -3.63 -5.83 11.66
CA ASP A 99 -4.57 -6.91 11.99
C ASP A 99 -4.48 -7.42 13.44
N ASN A 100 -3.58 -6.86 14.26
CA ASN A 100 -3.31 -7.29 15.65
C ASN A 100 -2.85 -8.77 15.79
N LEU A 101 -2.37 -9.41 14.72
CA LEU A 101 -1.87 -10.79 14.73
C LEU A 101 -0.36 -10.90 15.05
N GLY A 102 0.20 -9.86 15.66
CA GLY A 102 1.63 -9.76 15.99
C GLY A 102 2.50 -9.34 14.80
N PRO A 103 3.84 -9.38 14.94
CA PRO A 103 4.75 -8.98 13.86
C PRO A 103 4.71 -9.96 12.68
N VAL A 104 5.12 -9.49 11.52
CA VAL A 104 5.35 -10.29 10.30
C VAL A 104 6.85 -10.42 10.09
N ASP A 105 7.31 -11.50 9.45
CA ASP A 105 8.69 -11.57 8.97
C ASP A 105 8.94 -10.48 7.92
N THR A 106 9.84 -9.55 8.25
CA THR A 106 10.26 -8.44 7.39
C THR A 106 11.66 -8.65 6.80
N SER A 107 12.15 -9.90 6.77
CA SER A 107 13.46 -10.25 6.22
C SER A 107 13.68 -9.77 4.78
N THR A 108 12.63 -9.83 3.95
CA THR A 108 12.66 -9.36 2.57
C THR A 108 11.69 -8.19 2.41
N THR A 109 12.22 -7.03 2.03
CA THR A 109 11.43 -5.83 1.73
C THR A 109 11.74 -5.33 0.33
N PHE A 110 10.75 -4.78 -0.36
CA PHE A 110 10.92 -4.13 -1.65
C PHE A 110 10.48 -2.66 -1.60
N PRO A 111 11.14 -1.77 -2.36
CA PRO A 111 10.71 -0.38 -2.48
C PRO A 111 9.39 -0.30 -3.25
N ILE A 112 8.50 0.61 -2.82
CA ILE A 112 7.21 0.84 -3.50
C ILE A 112 7.40 1.51 -4.87
N HIS A 113 8.50 2.23 -5.07
CA HIS A 113 8.85 2.84 -6.35
C HIS A 113 9.76 1.93 -7.14
N ARG A 114 9.24 1.40 -8.25
CA ARG A 114 9.99 0.56 -9.19
C ARG A 114 9.69 0.98 -10.62
N SER A 115 10.71 0.93 -11.47
CA SER A 115 10.53 1.12 -12.90
C SER A 115 9.63 0.03 -13.48
N ALA A 116 8.82 0.41 -14.47
CA ALA A 116 8.07 -0.56 -15.25
C ALA A 116 9.02 -1.57 -15.94
N PRO A 117 8.55 -2.80 -16.23
CA PRO A 117 9.32 -3.76 -17.01
C PRO A 117 9.80 -3.16 -18.33
N ALA A 118 11.02 -3.53 -18.74
CA ALA A 118 11.57 -3.06 -20.01
C ALA A 118 10.80 -3.63 -21.20
N PHE A 119 10.81 -2.94 -22.34
CA PHE A 119 10.10 -3.39 -23.56
C PHE A 119 10.45 -4.82 -23.97
N ILE A 120 11.73 -5.21 -23.83
CA ILE A 120 12.23 -6.56 -24.15
C ILE A 120 11.73 -7.66 -23.19
N GLN A 121 11.19 -7.29 -22.03
CA GLN A 121 10.63 -8.22 -21.04
C GLN A 121 9.11 -8.41 -21.22
N LEU A 122 8.48 -7.64 -22.11
CA LEU A 122 7.04 -7.72 -22.33
C LEU A 122 6.70 -8.98 -23.12
N ASP A 123 5.75 -9.77 -22.61
CA ASP A 123 5.23 -10.92 -23.33
C ASP A 123 4.25 -10.47 -24.41
N THR A 124 4.55 -10.81 -25.66
CA THR A 124 3.69 -10.53 -26.82
C THR A 124 2.62 -11.58 -27.02
N LYS A 125 2.69 -12.74 -26.34
CA LYS A 125 1.72 -13.80 -26.48
C LYS A 125 0.42 -13.41 -25.76
N LEU A 126 -0.68 -13.51 -26.50
CA LEU A 126 -2.02 -13.39 -25.95
C LEU A 126 -2.35 -14.72 -25.26
N SER A 127 -2.57 -14.67 -23.95
CA SER A 127 -3.11 -15.80 -23.18
C SER A 127 -4.36 -15.34 -22.44
N ILE A 128 -5.40 -16.18 -22.52
CA ILE A 128 -6.67 -15.97 -21.81
C ILE A 128 -6.47 -16.41 -20.36
N PHE A 129 -7.08 -15.67 -19.46
CA PHE A 129 -7.18 -15.96 -18.06
C PHE A 129 -8.60 -16.44 -17.76
N GLU A 130 -8.74 -17.74 -17.55
CA GLU A 130 -10.02 -18.37 -17.27
C GLU A 130 -10.44 -18.08 -15.82
N THR A 131 -11.55 -17.36 -15.69
CA THR A 131 -12.06 -16.89 -14.39
C THR A 131 -13.00 -17.88 -13.71
N GLY A 132 -13.59 -18.80 -14.47
CA GLY A 132 -14.67 -19.68 -14.02
C GLY A 132 -16.05 -19.01 -14.03
N ILE A 133 -16.13 -17.73 -14.40
CA ILE A 133 -17.37 -16.97 -14.44
C ILE A 133 -17.87 -16.96 -15.88
N LYS A 134 -18.92 -17.73 -16.17
CA LYS A 134 -19.47 -17.93 -17.53
C LYS A 134 -19.65 -16.65 -18.34
N VAL A 135 -20.23 -15.60 -17.74
CA VAL A 135 -20.49 -14.34 -18.45
C VAL A 135 -19.19 -13.60 -18.79
N VAL A 136 -18.18 -13.68 -17.92
CA VAL A 136 -16.86 -13.07 -18.14
C VAL A 136 -16.11 -13.86 -19.19
N ASP A 137 -15.98 -15.17 -19.01
CA ASP A 137 -15.19 -16.01 -19.91
C ASP A 137 -15.77 -16.08 -21.34
N LEU A 138 -17.10 -15.94 -21.49
CA LEU A 138 -17.76 -15.97 -22.80
C LEU A 138 -17.80 -14.60 -23.50
N LEU A 139 -18.20 -13.53 -22.79
CA LEU A 139 -18.47 -12.24 -23.42
C LEU A 139 -17.31 -11.24 -23.32
N ALA A 140 -16.52 -11.31 -22.25
CA ALA A 140 -15.46 -10.36 -21.96
C ALA A 140 -14.24 -11.06 -21.33
N PRO A 141 -13.60 -12.00 -22.03
CA PRO A 141 -12.55 -12.85 -21.47
C PRO A 141 -11.36 -12.01 -21.00
N TYR A 142 -10.82 -12.36 -19.84
CA TYR A 142 -9.69 -11.65 -19.26
C TYR A 142 -8.38 -12.07 -19.92
N ARG A 143 -7.48 -11.12 -20.14
CA ARG A 143 -6.13 -11.40 -20.64
C ARG A 143 -5.19 -11.58 -19.44
N ARG A 144 -4.38 -12.64 -19.43
CA ARG A 144 -3.34 -12.83 -18.41
C ARG A 144 -2.30 -11.71 -18.51
N GLY A 145 -1.98 -11.08 -17.38
CA GLY A 145 -1.13 -9.89 -17.33
C GLY A 145 -1.80 -8.62 -17.88
N GLY A 146 -3.09 -8.68 -18.22
CA GLY A 146 -3.89 -7.54 -18.63
C GLY A 146 -4.38 -6.69 -17.46
N LYS A 147 -4.97 -5.53 -17.79
CA LYS A 147 -5.67 -4.66 -16.84
C LYS A 147 -7.16 -4.76 -17.12
N ILE A 148 -7.96 -4.90 -16.07
CA ILE A 148 -9.42 -5.06 -16.16
C ILE A 148 -10.08 -3.95 -15.35
N GLY A 149 -11.11 -3.33 -15.91
CA GLY A 149 -11.94 -2.35 -15.22
C GLY A 149 -13.28 -2.94 -14.81
N LEU A 150 -13.61 -2.90 -13.52
CA LEU A 150 -14.92 -3.28 -12.99
C LEU A 150 -15.75 -2.02 -12.72
N PHE A 151 -16.60 -1.65 -13.67
CA PHE A 151 -17.44 -0.47 -13.56
C PHE A 151 -18.81 -0.82 -12.97
N GLY A 152 -19.22 -0.11 -11.92
CA GLY A 152 -20.52 -0.34 -11.31
C GLY A 152 -20.82 0.61 -10.14
N GLY A 153 -22.11 0.80 -9.86
CA GLY A 153 -22.60 1.59 -8.73
C GLY A 153 -22.37 0.92 -7.38
N ALA A 154 -22.97 1.48 -6.33
CA ALA A 154 -23.04 0.81 -5.03
C ALA A 154 -24.03 -0.36 -5.09
N GLY A 155 -23.73 -1.46 -4.39
CA GLY A 155 -24.65 -2.60 -4.26
C GLY A 155 -24.79 -3.51 -5.48
N VAL A 156 -24.05 -3.30 -6.56
CA VAL A 156 -24.14 -4.13 -7.79
C VAL A 156 -23.31 -5.43 -7.72
N GLY A 157 -22.74 -5.77 -6.56
CA GLY A 157 -21.97 -7.01 -6.38
C GLY A 157 -20.51 -6.97 -6.83
N LYS A 158 -19.88 -5.78 -6.95
CA LYS A 158 -18.45 -5.67 -7.33
C LYS A 158 -17.53 -6.45 -6.41
N THR A 159 -17.72 -6.27 -5.09
CA THR A 159 -16.91 -6.95 -4.06
C THR A 159 -17.10 -8.46 -4.12
N VAL A 160 -18.33 -8.93 -4.28
CA VAL A 160 -18.66 -10.36 -4.45
C VAL A 160 -17.93 -10.94 -5.66
N LEU A 161 -17.92 -10.23 -6.79
CA LEU A 161 -17.21 -10.68 -7.98
C LEU A 161 -15.69 -10.71 -7.79
N ILE A 162 -15.11 -9.74 -7.07
CA ILE A 162 -13.68 -9.73 -6.74
C ILE A 162 -13.32 -10.92 -5.83
N MET A 163 -14.11 -11.18 -4.79
CA MET A 163 -13.88 -12.32 -3.91
C MET A 163 -13.95 -13.65 -4.66
N GLU A 164 -14.95 -13.81 -5.53
CA GLU A 164 -15.10 -15.02 -6.32
C GLU A 164 -13.94 -15.23 -7.29
N LEU A 165 -13.41 -14.14 -7.89
CA LEU A 165 -12.18 -14.21 -8.67
C LEU A 165 -10.99 -14.69 -7.81
N ILE A 166 -10.80 -14.13 -6.63
CA ILE A 166 -9.70 -14.53 -5.72
C ILE A 166 -9.82 -16.03 -5.35
N ASN A 167 -11.03 -16.47 -5.01
CA ASN A 167 -11.35 -17.84 -4.67
C ASN A 167 -11.05 -18.81 -5.84
N ASN A 168 -11.47 -18.47 -7.06
CA ASN A 168 -11.22 -19.30 -8.24
C ASN A 168 -9.73 -19.33 -8.63
N ILE A 169 -9.00 -18.22 -8.45
CA ILE A 169 -7.55 -18.16 -8.68
C ILE A 169 -6.80 -19.06 -7.69
N ALA A 170 -7.18 -18.97 -6.41
CA ALA A 170 -6.60 -19.77 -5.35
C ALA A 170 -6.80 -21.28 -5.58
N LYS A 171 -7.99 -21.69 -6.01
CA LYS A 171 -8.35 -23.10 -6.20
C LYS A 171 -7.86 -23.69 -7.52
N ALA A 172 -8.04 -22.99 -8.64
CA ALA A 172 -7.80 -23.54 -9.98
C ALA A 172 -6.37 -23.32 -10.48
N HIS A 173 -5.74 -22.19 -10.12
CA HIS A 173 -4.45 -21.79 -10.69
C HIS A 173 -3.30 -21.82 -9.68
N GLY A 174 -3.57 -22.18 -8.42
CA GLY A 174 -2.58 -22.15 -7.32
C GLY A 174 -1.99 -20.76 -7.08
N GLY A 175 -2.67 -19.72 -7.55
CA GLY A 175 -2.21 -18.34 -7.48
C GLY A 175 -2.46 -17.73 -6.11
N VAL A 176 -1.72 -16.65 -5.84
CA VAL A 176 -1.99 -15.76 -4.71
C VAL A 176 -2.55 -14.44 -5.23
N SER A 177 -3.34 -13.77 -4.41
CA SER A 177 -3.94 -12.49 -4.72
C SER A 177 -3.43 -11.40 -3.76
N VAL A 178 -3.42 -10.16 -4.22
CA VAL A 178 -3.16 -8.99 -3.37
C VAL A 178 -4.33 -8.03 -3.58
N PHE A 179 -4.95 -7.61 -2.48
CA PHE A 179 -6.05 -6.65 -2.51
C PHE A 179 -5.55 -5.30 -1.99
N GLY A 180 -5.59 -4.28 -2.82
CA GLY A 180 -5.27 -2.90 -2.45
C GLY A 180 -6.55 -2.08 -2.29
N GLY A 181 -6.95 -1.80 -1.05
CA GLY A 181 -8.12 -0.97 -0.74
C GLY A 181 -7.75 0.51 -0.69
N VAL A 182 -7.76 1.17 -1.85
CA VAL A 182 -7.39 2.58 -2.03
C VAL A 182 -8.57 3.50 -1.74
N GLY A 183 -8.55 4.21 -0.62
CA GLY A 183 -9.61 5.14 -0.24
C GLY A 183 -10.94 4.46 0.05
N GLU A 184 -10.92 3.18 0.42
CA GLU A 184 -12.11 2.41 0.76
C GLU A 184 -12.66 2.80 2.14
N ARG A 185 -13.95 2.54 2.36
CA ARG A 185 -14.54 2.70 3.69
C ARG A 185 -14.03 1.60 4.62
N THR A 186 -13.67 1.97 5.84
CA THR A 186 -13.23 1.01 6.88
C THR A 186 -14.23 -0.12 7.10
N ARG A 187 -15.54 0.19 7.06
CA ARG A 187 -16.60 -0.82 7.15
C ARG A 187 -16.51 -1.84 6.01
N GLU A 188 -16.38 -1.38 4.77
CA GLU A 188 -16.33 -2.25 3.58
C GLU A 188 -15.07 -3.12 3.59
N GLY A 189 -13.93 -2.58 4.04
CA GLY A 189 -12.71 -3.38 4.21
C GLY A 189 -12.82 -4.44 5.31
N ASN A 190 -13.50 -4.13 6.42
CA ASN A 190 -13.77 -5.10 7.48
C ASN A 190 -14.73 -6.21 7.02
N ASP A 191 -15.82 -5.83 6.34
CA ASP A 191 -16.80 -6.79 5.82
C ASP A 191 -16.11 -7.76 4.83
N LEU A 192 -15.29 -7.23 3.92
CA LEU A 192 -14.49 -8.03 2.99
C LEU A 192 -13.52 -8.99 3.71
N TYR A 193 -12.87 -8.52 4.77
CA TYR A 193 -11.95 -9.36 5.56
C TYR A 193 -12.69 -10.52 6.24
N MET A 194 -13.88 -10.27 6.79
CA MET A 194 -14.71 -11.32 7.41
C MET A 194 -15.23 -12.30 6.35
N GLU A 195 -15.70 -11.82 5.20
CA GLU A 195 -16.16 -12.69 4.11
C GLU A 195 -15.00 -13.56 3.56
N MET A 196 -13.77 -13.04 3.50
CA MET A 196 -12.59 -13.82 3.10
C MET A 196 -12.21 -14.91 4.11
N LYS A 197 -12.47 -14.69 5.39
CA LYS A 197 -12.30 -15.72 6.42
C LYS A 197 -13.36 -16.81 6.31
N GLU A 198 -14.63 -16.41 6.19
CA GLU A 198 -15.76 -17.34 6.06
C GLU A 198 -15.66 -18.21 4.80
N SER A 199 -15.17 -17.65 3.69
CA SER A 199 -14.97 -18.37 2.43
C SER A 199 -13.71 -19.25 2.41
N GLY A 200 -12.87 -19.20 3.44
CA GLY A 200 -11.62 -19.96 3.55
C GLY A 200 -10.49 -19.43 2.64
N VAL A 201 -10.62 -18.23 2.08
CA VAL A 201 -9.54 -17.56 1.34
C VAL A 201 -8.42 -17.12 2.29
N ILE A 202 -8.81 -16.68 3.48
CA ILE A 202 -7.93 -16.44 4.63
C ILE A 202 -8.15 -17.58 5.61
N ASN A 203 -7.10 -18.36 5.88
CA ASN A 203 -7.17 -19.46 6.82
C ASN A 203 -6.79 -18.96 8.22
N GLU A 204 -7.77 -18.90 9.14
CA GLU A 204 -7.57 -18.42 10.51
C GLU A 204 -6.74 -19.39 11.36
N GLU A 205 -6.86 -20.69 11.11
CA GLU A 205 -6.11 -21.72 11.84
C GLU A 205 -4.65 -21.75 11.40
N ASN A 206 -4.41 -21.53 10.10
CA ASN A 206 -3.08 -21.47 9.52
C ASN A 206 -2.93 -20.30 8.54
N ILE A 207 -2.54 -19.14 9.07
CA ILE A 207 -2.36 -17.90 8.28
C ILE A 207 -1.43 -18.11 7.08
N SER A 208 -0.41 -18.95 7.21
CA SER A 208 0.57 -19.21 6.14
C SER A 208 -0.02 -19.90 4.90
N GLU A 209 -1.19 -20.54 5.03
CA GLU A 209 -1.90 -21.17 3.91
C GLU A 209 -2.88 -20.24 3.20
N SER A 210 -3.08 -19.03 3.74
CA SER A 210 -3.93 -18.01 3.14
C SER A 210 -3.48 -17.66 1.72
N LYS A 211 -4.43 -17.26 0.89
CA LYS A 211 -4.17 -17.01 -0.55
C LYS A 211 -4.24 -15.55 -0.94
N VAL A 212 -4.46 -14.66 0.02
CA VAL A 212 -4.60 -13.22 -0.20
C VAL A 212 -3.76 -12.43 0.79
N ALA A 213 -3.12 -11.34 0.35
CA ALA A 213 -2.59 -10.30 1.22
C ALA A 213 -3.44 -9.03 1.07
N LEU A 214 -3.73 -8.34 2.18
CA LEU A 214 -4.57 -7.14 2.19
C LEU A 214 -3.71 -5.92 2.48
N VAL A 215 -3.84 -4.87 1.67
CA VAL A 215 -3.20 -3.57 1.90
C VAL A 215 -4.29 -2.51 1.88
N TYR A 216 -4.45 -1.78 2.98
CA TYR A 216 -5.50 -0.78 3.14
C TYR A 216 -4.93 0.61 3.32
N GLY A 217 -5.55 1.57 2.62
CA GLY A 217 -5.30 3.00 2.77
C GLY A 217 -6.65 3.68 2.80
N GLN A 218 -7.26 3.72 3.98
CA GLN A 218 -8.68 4.00 4.15
C GLN A 218 -9.01 5.49 4.02
N MET A 219 -10.31 5.83 3.92
CA MET A 219 -10.77 7.22 3.79
C MET A 219 -10.33 8.17 4.92
N ASN A 220 -10.07 7.63 6.12
CA ASN A 220 -9.58 8.39 7.28
C ASN A 220 -8.08 8.72 7.20
N GLU A 221 -7.35 8.11 6.28
CA GLU A 221 -5.92 8.35 6.12
C GLU A 221 -5.63 9.61 5.28
N PRO A 222 -4.48 10.27 5.53
CA PRO A 222 -4.09 11.44 4.77
C PRO A 222 -3.98 11.12 3.27
N PRO A 223 -4.15 12.13 2.40
CA PRO A 223 -4.08 11.92 0.96
C PRO A 223 -2.73 11.33 0.50
N GLY A 224 -1.63 11.57 1.24
CA GLY A 224 -0.33 10.96 0.97
C GLY A 224 -0.36 9.44 1.03
N ALA A 225 -0.95 8.89 2.09
CA ALA A 225 -1.12 7.45 2.28
C ALA A 225 -2.01 6.85 1.19
N ARG A 226 -3.16 7.47 0.91
CA ARG A 226 -4.10 7.01 -0.13
C ARG A 226 -3.51 7.07 -1.55
N MET A 227 -2.52 7.92 -1.80
CA MET A 227 -1.82 8.00 -3.08
C MET A 227 -0.71 6.95 -3.23
N ARG A 228 -0.34 6.25 -2.15
CA ARG A 228 0.82 5.34 -2.11
C ARG A 228 0.50 3.92 -1.66
N VAL A 229 -0.70 3.68 -1.17
CA VAL A 229 -1.22 2.34 -0.85
C VAL A 229 -1.35 1.47 -2.11
#